data_AF-H2B118-F1
#
_entry.id   AF-H2B118-F1
#
_cell.length_a   1.000
_cell.length_b   1.000
_cell.length_c   1.000
_cell.angle_alpha   90.00
_cell.angle_beta   90.00
_cell.angle_gamma   90.00
#
_symmetry.space_group_name_H-M   'P 1'
#
loop_
_entity.id
_entity.type
_entity.pdbx_description
1 polymer ?
#
loop_
_entity_poly.entity_id
_entity_poly.type
_entity_poly.pdbx_seq_one_letter_code
_entity_poly.pdbx_strand_id
1 'polypeptide(L)'
;MVNIPEEELALIDRITKVLESCPQSIDLYKSCLESLSPIVVRTAEDETYRKELASSFIIWKQLKTTIDGCIIDRILKLGNEDYNFWYLRTVRALLLLMRNLSVNNQEIPQEILLQNSILRLFQIICDCHFSYGDMETSTYVTAISFLHNISKKSVIFDKTIIDSLMIFLQYPINHPKKQHDMLYPFVLYFLNLTENEEFLYYFFRQESKDKILYEFLIKQLLKEHSTISRYIREREDESEQREMSTMDSILLKCFTKICTHESFAPYLLEVEKKDTEEFMYFMEILQLAITSSERWDNFQLTGIMAWLIKLFEAASKDVEEYFKKNEENDEVATILHKKLRIILDMLSVLSQYEHVQKFLLHYKGLEILINMLKLFQDNLLRVNFNKDKFGSVKDVRTTDALGTKVNDVDKLETRVDYDNFKIKPTNFPECKLLIIEILSNLTFKNTEVQDKMRTLHGLELVLSNCVIDDNDPFIKERSIICIKFLLENNEANQSLVSQLEAKKPVQDDVLEKAGYDVKIEKGGEIKLVPKEQEKDHAE
;
A
#
# COMPACT_ATOMS: atom_id res chain seq x y z
N MET A 1 48.07 -4.41 18.13
CA MET A 1 48.11 -2.97 18.42
C MET A 1 47.31 -2.30 17.34
N VAL A 2 46.16 -1.71 17.67
CA VAL A 2 45.37 -0.95 16.69
C VAL A 2 46.21 0.28 16.37
N ASN A 3 46.64 0.42 15.11
CA ASN A 3 47.35 1.61 14.66
C ASN A 3 46.35 2.76 14.80
N ILE A 4 46.64 3.72 15.67
CA ILE A 4 45.76 4.90 15.80
C ILE A 4 46.03 5.74 14.55
N PRO A 5 45.01 6.11 13.77
CA PRO A 5 45.16 6.92 12.57
C PRO A 5 45.49 8.39 12.94
N GLU A 6 46.70 8.62 13.43
CA GLU A 6 47.15 9.90 13.99
C GLU A 6 47.18 11.02 12.94
N GLU A 7 47.55 10.71 11.70
CA GLU A 7 47.58 11.69 10.59
C GLU A 7 46.18 12.17 10.22
N GLU A 8 45.23 11.24 10.08
CA GLU A 8 43.84 11.55 9.79
C GLU A 8 43.19 12.32 10.95
N LEU A 9 43.49 11.93 12.20
CA LEU A 9 42.96 12.61 13.37
C LEU A 9 43.47 14.05 13.46
N ALA A 10 44.77 14.27 13.23
CA ALA A 10 45.38 15.60 13.22
C ALA A 10 44.81 16.48 12.10
N LEU A 11 44.51 15.89 10.93
CA LEU A 11 43.84 16.59 9.85
C LEU A 11 42.41 17.00 10.24
N ILE A 12 41.63 16.08 10.81
CA ILE A 12 40.25 16.39 11.22
C ILE A 12 40.27 17.50 12.29
N ASP A 13 41.18 17.46 13.27
CA ASP A 13 41.34 18.53 14.27
C ASP A 13 41.67 19.89 13.63
N ARG A 14 42.53 19.91 12.61
CA ARG A 14 42.81 21.14 11.85
C ARG A 14 41.55 21.66 11.16
N ILE A 15 40.74 20.78 10.57
CA ILE A 15 39.46 21.17 9.95
C ILE A 15 38.47 21.67 11.00
N THR A 16 38.40 21.04 12.18
CA THR A 16 37.59 21.50 13.32
C THR A 16 37.88 22.96 13.62
N LYS A 17 39.15 23.31 13.81
CA LYS A 17 39.58 24.69 14.11
C LYS A 17 39.19 25.67 13.00
N VAL A 18 39.28 25.27 11.73
CA VAL A 18 38.88 26.12 10.59
C VAL A 18 37.37 26.34 10.56
N LEU A 19 36.56 25.30 10.80
CA LEU A 19 35.09 25.43 10.81
C LEU A 19 34.60 26.22 12.03
N GLU A 20 35.20 26.03 13.21
CA GLU A 20 34.87 26.77 14.43
C GLU A 20 35.28 28.26 14.34
N SER A 21 36.47 28.56 13.81
CA SER A 21 36.95 29.94 13.72
C SER A 21 36.30 30.74 12.59
N CYS A 22 35.73 30.06 11.60
CA CYS A 22 35.04 30.67 10.46
C CYS A 22 35.89 31.78 9.78
N PRO A 23 37.14 31.48 9.36
CA PRO A 23 38.05 32.49 8.86
C PRO A 23 37.58 33.02 7.51
N GLN A 24 37.69 34.32 7.28
CA GLN A 24 37.44 34.94 5.97
C GLN A 24 38.62 34.74 5.00
N SER A 25 39.20 33.53 4.99
CA SER A 25 40.32 33.13 4.11
C SER A 25 39.97 31.85 3.38
N ILE A 26 39.71 31.97 2.07
CA ILE A 26 39.38 30.86 1.19
C ILE A 26 40.53 29.83 1.14
N ASP A 27 41.77 30.29 1.22
CA ASP A 27 42.95 29.42 1.10
C ASP A 27 43.07 28.44 2.27
N LEU A 28 42.57 28.79 3.45
CA LEU A 28 42.52 27.86 4.59
C LEU A 28 41.56 26.69 4.32
N TYR A 29 40.38 26.97 3.75
CA TYR A 29 39.43 25.93 3.35
C TYR A 29 40.00 25.05 2.23
N LYS A 30 40.62 25.66 1.21
CA LYS A 30 41.29 24.93 0.11
C LYS A 30 42.39 24.01 0.62
N SER A 31 43.28 24.50 1.48
CA SER A 31 44.37 23.70 2.06
C SER A 31 43.85 22.49 2.87
N CYS A 32 42.77 22.69 3.64
CA CYS A 32 42.08 21.60 4.33
C CYS A 32 41.51 20.57 3.35
N LEU A 33 40.84 21.02 2.28
CA LEU A 33 40.25 20.15 1.25
C LEU A 33 41.31 19.38 0.46
N GLU A 34 42.43 20.02 0.09
CA GLU A 34 43.55 19.37 -0.60
C GLU A 34 44.15 18.23 0.23
N SER A 35 44.21 18.40 1.55
CA SER A 35 44.69 17.36 2.46
C SER A 35 43.65 16.26 2.72
N LEU A 36 42.36 16.59 2.73
CA LEU A 36 41.27 15.64 2.98
C LEU A 36 40.92 14.81 1.75
N SER A 37 41.07 15.36 0.55
CA SER A 37 40.68 14.69 -0.70
C SER A 37 41.32 13.31 -0.88
N PRO A 38 42.64 13.10 -0.66
CA PRO A 38 43.25 11.78 -0.76
C PRO A 38 42.66 10.75 0.20
N ILE A 39 42.31 11.15 1.43
CA ILE A 39 41.70 10.28 2.44
C ILE A 39 40.27 9.90 2.02
N VAL A 40 39.48 10.85 1.53
CA VAL A 40 38.11 10.59 1.03
C VAL A 40 38.14 9.64 -0.17
N VAL A 41 39.07 9.84 -1.11
CA VAL A 41 39.22 8.94 -2.28
C VAL A 41 39.68 7.55 -1.83
N ARG A 42 40.70 7.46 -0.99
CA ARG A 42 41.22 6.19 -0.49
C ARG A 42 40.17 5.41 0.30
N THR A 43 39.36 6.09 1.12
CA THR A 43 38.25 5.43 1.84
C THR A 43 37.14 4.93 0.91
N ALA A 44 37.00 5.45 -0.31
CA ALA A 44 36.08 4.89 -1.29
C ALA A 44 36.65 3.63 -1.96
N GLU A 45 37.95 3.60 -2.25
CA GLU A 45 38.59 2.58 -3.09
C GLU A 45 39.24 1.43 -2.30
N ASP A 46 39.76 1.68 -1.10
CA ASP A 46 40.48 0.72 -0.26
C ASP A 46 39.61 0.28 0.93
N GLU A 47 39.10 -0.95 0.86
CA GLU A 47 38.26 -1.54 1.91
C GLU A 47 39.01 -1.74 3.23
N THR A 48 40.29 -2.10 3.19
CA THR A 48 41.07 -2.38 4.41
C THR A 48 41.28 -1.09 5.18
N TYR A 49 41.72 -0.04 4.48
CA TYR A 49 41.91 1.29 5.07
C TYR A 49 40.59 1.89 5.57
N ARG A 50 39.50 1.77 4.78
CA ARG A 50 38.16 2.21 5.22
C ARG A 50 37.72 1.50 6.49
N LYS A 51 37.92 0.18 6.59
CA LYS A 51 37.54 -0.62 7.75
C LYS A 51 38.35 -0.25 8.99
N GLU A 52 39.64 0.02 8.84
CA GLU A 52 40.50 0.49 9.93
C GLU A 52 39.99 1.82 10.51
N LEU A 53 39.77 2.83 9.66
CA LEU A 53 39.23 4.12 10.09
C LEU A 53 37.81 4.00 10.68
N ALA A 54 36.93 3.24 10.03
CA ALA A 54 35.55 3.06 10.48
C ALA A 54 35.45 2.33 11.82
N SER A 55 36.45 1.54 12.20
CA SER A 55 36.51 0.86 13.51
C SER A 55 37.04 1.76 14.62
N SER A 56 37.55 2.96 14.31
CA SER A 56 38.11 3.89 15.28
C SER A 56 37.02 4.77 15.92
N PHE A 57 36.71 4.50 17.18
CA PHE A 57 35.81 5.34 17.98
C PHE A 57 36.28 6.80 18.06
N ILE A 58 37.61 7.02 18.13
CA ILE A 58 38.20 8.35 18.26
C ILE A 58 37.95 9.18 16.99
N ILE A 59 38.05 8.57 15.80
CA ILE A 59 37.75 9.23 14.53
C ILE A 59 36.28 9.67 14.49
N TRP A 60 35.35 8.77 14.80
CA TRP A 60 33.92 9.11 14.85
C TRP A 60 33.60 10.21 15.86
N LYS A 61 34.22 10.15 17.05
CA LYS A 61 34.05 11.18 18.07
C LYS A 61 34.57 12.54 17.59
N GLN A 62 35.75 12.59 16.96
CA GLN A 62 36.30 13.85 16.43
C GLN A 62 35.44 14.40 15.28
N LEU A 63 34.95 13.52 14.40
CA LEU A 63 34.01 13.87 13.34
C LEU A 63 32.72 14.49 13.92
N LYS A 64 32.16 13.89 14.99
CA LYS A 64 31.02 14.46 15.70
C LYS A 64 31.33 15.83 16.31
N THR A 65 32.42 15.96 17.07
CA THR A 65 32.86 17.25 17.63
C THR A 65 32.98 18.32 16.55
N THR A 66 33.51 17.96 15.38
CA THR A 66 33.65 18.87 14.25
C THR A 66 32.30 19.35 13.72
N ILE A 67 31.31 18.46 13.60
CA ILE A 67 29.96 18.82 13.17
C ILE A 67 29.26 19.68 14.23
N ASP A 68 29.37 19.33 15.51
CA ASP A 68 28.77 20.11 16.60
C ASP A 68 29.38 21.52 16.71
N GLY A 69 30.69 21.66 16.42
CA GLY A 69 31.41 22.93 16.45
C GLY A 69 31.19 23.83 15.22
N CYS A 70 30.45 23.36 14.21
CA CYS A 70 30.20 24.15 13.00
C CYS A 70 29.34 25.39 13.30
N ILE A 71 29.89 26.59 13.06
CA ILE A 71 29.18 27.87 13.21
C ILE A 71 28.59 28.31 11.86
N ILE A 72 27.73 27.47 11.28
CA ILE A 72 27.12 27.70 9.96
C ILE A 72 26.25 28.95 9.93
N ASP A 73 25.52 29.23 11.01
CA ASP A 73 24.63 30.39 11.06
C ASP A 73 25.41 31.69 10.87
N ARG A 74 26.61 31.79 11.47
CA ARG A 74 27.48 32.95 11.34
C ARG A 74 27.95 33.14 9.91
N ILE A 75 28.42 32.08 9.23
CA ILE A 75 28.91 32.23 7.85
C ILE A 75 27.76 32.60 6.91
N LEU A 76 26.61 31.93 7.02
CA LEU A 76 25.47 32.17 6.15
C LEU A 76 24.93 33.60 6.31
N LYS A 77 24.88 34.12 7.55
CA LYS A 77 24.48 35.50 7.85
C LYS A 77 25.45 36.56 7.32
N LEU A 78 26.71 36.23 7.01
CA LEU A 78 27.62 37.17 6.33
C LEU A 78 27.16 37.47 4.90
N GLY A 79 26.35 36.61 4.30
CA GLY A 79 25.76 36.81 2.96
C GLY A 79 26.78 36.79 1.82
N ASN A 80 28.01 36.31 2.05
CA ASN A 80 29.03 36.20 1.01
C ASN A 80 29.02 34.79 0.41
N GLU A 81 28.64 34.70 -0.86
CA GLU A 81 28.46 33.43 -1.57
C GLU A 81 29.74 32.60 -1.66
N ASP A 82 30.91 33.23 -1.84
CA ASP A 82 32.18 32.51 -1.92
C ASP A 82 32.54 31.85 -0.60
N TYR A 83 32.44 32.58 0.52
CA TYR A 83 32.73 31.99 1.83
C TYR A 83 31.70 30.92 2.22
N ASN A 84 30.42 31.13 1.89
CA ASN A 84 29.38 30.13 2.09
C ASN A 84 29.68 28.85 1.31
N PHE A 85 30.07 28.99 0.04
CA PHE A 85 30.44 27.86 -0.81
C PHE A 85 31.61 27.06 -0.23
N TRP A 86 32.72 27.71 0.14
CA TRP A 86 33.90 27.01 0.64
C TRP A 86 33.67 26.39 2.02
N TYR A 87 32.91 27.05 2.89
CA TYR A 87 32.51 26.51 4.18
C TYR A 87 31.66 25.25 3.99
N LEU A 88 30.56 25.33 3.24
CA LEU A 88 29.67 24.20 2.97
C LEU A 88 30.39 23.07 2.23
N ARG A 89 31.30 23.39 1.30
CA ARG A 89 32.14 22.40 0.61
C ARG A 89 33.02 21.62 1.59
N THR A 90 33.55 22.29 2.60
CA THR A 90 34.38 21.66 3.65
C THR A 90 33.54 20.74 4.53
N VAL A 91 32.37 21.20 4.97
CA VAL A 91 31.39 20.38 5.70
C VAL A 91 30.98 19.15 4.89
N ARG A 92 30.66 19.34 3.60
CA ARG A 92 30.30 18.25 2.70
C ARG A 92 31.43 17.23 2.54
N ALA A 93 32.69 17.66 2.48
CA ALA A 93 33.83 16.74 2.39
C ALA A 93 33.96 15.85 3.64
N LEU A 94 33.69 16.39 4.83
CA LEU A 94 33.60 15.58 6.06
C LEU A 94 32.42 14.62 6.03
N LEU A 95 31.25 15.06 5.57
CA LEU A 95 30.08 14.19 5.40
C LEU A 95 30.35 13.06 4.39
N LEU A 96 31.13 13.31 3.32
CA LEU A 96 31.55 12.28 2.38
C LEU A 96 32.46 11.26 3.04
N LEU A 97 33.41 11.69 3.88
CA LEU A 97 34.23 10.78 4.68
C LEU A 97 33.35 9.92 5.59
N MET A 98 32.45 10.53 6.37
CA MET A 98 31.50 9.82 7.23
C MET A 98 30.64 8.81 6.43
N ARG A 99 30.14 9.23 5.27
CA ARG A 99 29.37 8.39 4.34
C ARG A 99 30.16 7.17 3.87
N ASN A 100 31.45 7.33 3.58
CA ASN A 100 32.32 6.20 3.23
C ASN A 100 32.53 5.27 4.44
N LEU A 101 32.90 5.81 5.61
CA LEU A 101 33.16 5.02 6.81
C LEU A 101 31.91 4.24 7.28
N SER A 102 30.72 4.83 7.12
CA SER A 102 29.45 4.20 7.49
C SER A 102 29.13 2.90 6.75
N VAL A 103 29.83 2.62 5.64
CA VAL A 103 29.71 1.34 4.92
C VAL A 103 30.22 0.18 5.78
N ASN A 104 31.31 0.38 6.53
CA ASN A 104 31.92 -0.66 7.37
C ASN A 104 31.52 -0.57 8.85
N ASN A 105 31.00 0.57 9.33
CA ASN A 105 30.53 0.70 10.70
C ASN A 105 29.27 1.57 10.81
N GLN A 106 28.15 0.94 11.19
CA GLN A 106 26.85 1.60 11.40
C GLN A 106 26.56 1.90 12.87
N GLU A 107 27.28 1.26 13.80
CA GLU A 107 26.94 1.22 15.23
C GLU A 107 27.51 2.45 15.96
N ILE A 108 28.83 2.66 15.86
CA ILE A 108 29.52 3.78 16.53
C ILE A 108 28.86 5.14 16.24
N PRO A 109 28.60 5.55 14.98
CA PRO A 109 27.96 6.85 14.73
C PRO A 109 26.57 6.98 15.35
N GLN A 110 25.81 5.88 15.44
CA GLN A 110 24.49 5.88 16.07
C GLN A 110 24.58 5.95 17.60
N GLU A 111 25.50 5.22 18.22
CA GLU A 111 25.73 5.22 19.68
C GLU A 111 26.09 6.61 20.20
N ILE A 112 26.88 7.36 19.43
CA ILE A 112 27.26 8.73 19.78
C ILE A 112 26.24 9.78 19.30
N LEU A 113 25.10 9.37 18.74
CA LEU A 113 24.06 10.26 18.21
C LEU A 113 24.57 11.27 17.16
N LEU A 114 25.49 10.85 16.28
CA LEU A 114 26.02 11.69 15.20
C LEU A 114 24.90 12.12 14.23
N GLN A 115 23.91 11.25 14.00
CA GLN A 115 22.70 11.57 13.23
C GLN A 115 22.00 12.83 13.74
N ASN A 116 21.89 13.02 15.06
CA ASN A 116 21.26 14.21 15.63
C ASN A 116 22.06 15.47 15.36
N SER A 117 23.38 15.35 15.36
CA SER A 117 24.29 16.47 15.11
C SER A 117 24.13 16.95 13.66
N ILE A 118 24.01 16.02 12.71
CA ILE A 118 23.77 16.32 11.29
C ILE A 118 22.37 16.94 11.06
N LEU A 119 21.33 16.40 11.72
CA LEU A 119 19.97 16.94 11.59
C LEU A 119 19.88 18.39 12.11
N ARG A 120 20.53 18.69 13.25
CA ARG A 120 20.62 20.06 13.79
C ARG A 120 21.41 20.98 12.87
N LEU A 121 22.54 20.50 12.32
CA LEU A 121 23.33 21.25 11.36
C LEU A 121 22.47 21.68 10.16
N PHE A 122 21.66 20.77 9.63
CA PHE A 122 20.77 21.07 8.51
C PHE A 122 19.60 21.97 8.88
N GLN A 123 19.05 21.84 10.09
CA GLN A 123 18.06 22.78 10.57
C GLN A 123 18.61 24.22 10.55
N ILE A 124 19.84 24.43 11.03
CA ILE A 124 20.50 25.74 10.99
C ILE A 124 20.67 26.25 9.56
N ILE A 125 21.04 25.38 8.61
CA ILE A 125 21.12 25.74 7.18
C ILE A 125 19.74 26.20 6.67
N CYS A 126 18.67 25.47 6.99
CA CYS A 126 17.32 25.79 6.54
C CYS A 126 16.78 27.10 7.17
N ASP A 127 17.06 27.33 8.46
CA ASP A 127 16.64 28.52 9.21
C ASP A 127 17.29 29.81 8.67
N CYS A 128 18.47 29.70 8.07
CA CYS A 128 19.18 30.83 7.45
C CYS A 128 18.69 31.17 6.02
N HIS A 129 17.55 30.62 5.59
CA HIS A 129 16.93 30.64 4.26
C HIS A 129 17.45 29.55 3.32
N PHE A 130 16.53 28.81 2.68
CA PHE A 130 16.84 27.90 1.59
C PHE A 130 17.39 28.67 0.39
N SER A 131 18.69 28.56 0.11
CA SER A 131 19.23 29.06 -1.15
C SER A 131 18.93 28.09 -2.30
N TYR A 132 18.76 26.80 -1.97
CA TYR A 132 18.67 25.69 -2.93
C TYR A 132 19.81 25.72 -3.97
N GLY A 133 20.96 26.25 -3.58
CA GLY A 133 22.16 26.30 -4.40
C GLY A 133 22.80 24.93 -4.52
N ASP A 134 23.52 24.69 -5.61
CA ASP A 134 24.06 23.36 -5.93
C ASP A 134 24.96 22.78 -4.81
N MET A 135 25.69 23.63 -4.07
CA MET A 135 26.50 23.17 -2.94
C MET A 135 25.65 22.72 -1.75
N GLU A 136 24.60 23.46 -1.41
CA GLU A 136 23.65 23.11 -0.34
C GLU A 136 22.96 21.78 -0.68
N THR A 137 22.43 21.65 -1.90
CA THR A 137 21.78 20.42 -2.40
C THR A 137 22.74 19.23 -2.35
N SER A 138 23.98 19.39 -2.82
CA SER A 138 24.99 18.32 -2.78
C SER A 138 25.40 17.93 -1.35
N THR A 139 25.35 18.88 -0.42
CA THR A 139 25.57 18.63 1.01
C THR A 139 24.41 17.81 1.56
N TYR A 140 23.17 18.16 1.23
CA TYR A 140 21.98 17.40 1.63
C TYR A 140 22.05 15.96 1.13
N VAL A 141 22.31 15.75 -0.17
CA VAL A 141 22.42 14.42 -0.79
C VAL A 141 23.48 13.57 -0.08
N THR A 142 24.62 14.19 0.29
CA THR A 142 25.68 13.50 1.04
C THR A 142 25.23 13.13 2.45
N ALA A 143 24.58 14.06 3.15
CA ALA A 143 24.07 13.85 4.51
C ALA A 143 23.02 12.73 4.54
N ILE A 144 22.01 12.78 3.66
CA ILE A 144 20.97 11.75 3.63
C ILE A 144 21.51 10.39 3.21
N SER A 145 22.53 10.35 2.34
CA SER A 145 23.22 9.11 2.00
C SER A 145 23.98 8.51 3.19
N PHE A 146 24.62 9.35 4.02
CA PHE A 146 25.24 8.91 5.26
C PHE A 146 24.18 8.41 6.25
N LEU A 147 23.11 9.18 6.48
CA LEU A 147 22.01 8.82 7.37
C LEU A 147 21.37 7.49 6.97
N HIS A 148 21.09 7.30 5.68
CA HIS A 148 20.64 6.02 5.13
C HIS A 148 21.63 4.88 5.45
N ASN A 149 22.93 5.08 5.21
CA ASN A 149 23.93 4.04 5.43
C ASN A 149 24.01 3.60 6.89
N ILE A 150 24.01 4.53 7.84
CA ILE A 150 24.06 4.18 9.26
C ILE A 150 22.75 3.52 9.71
N SER A 151 21.61 3.87 9.12
CA SER A 151 20.32 3.29 9.45
C SER A 151 20.04 1.93 8.81
N LYS A 152 20.98 1.32 8.05
CA LYS A 152 20.70 0.09 7.26
C LYS A 152 20.37 -1.14 8.09
N LYS A 153 20.99 -1.30 9.26
CA LYS A 153 20.82 -2.48 10.12
C LYS A 153 19.76 -2.26 11.21
N SER A 154 19.75 -1.08 11.78
CA SER A 154 18.86 -0.66 12.85
C SER A 154 18.82 0.86 12.88
N VAL A 155 17.79 1.41 13.53
CA VAL A 155 17.61 2.84 13.72
C VAL A 155 17.56 3.15 15.21
N ILE A 156 18.55 3.90 15.69
CA ILE A 156 18.51 4.58 16.99
C ILE A 156 17.84 5.94 16.80
N PHE A 157 16.64 6.07 17.35
CA PHE A 157 15.84 7.29 17.29
C PHE A 157 15.86 8.01 18.65
N ASP A 158 16.11 9.33 18.63
CA ASP A 158 16.00 10.21 19.79
C ASP A 158 14.84 11.18 19.56
N LYS A 159 13.77 11.03 20.34
CA LYS A 159 12.57 11.88 20.21
C LYS A 159 12.83 13.39 20.28
N THR A 160 13.92 13.84 20.90
CA THR A 160 14.25 15.27 20.98
C THR A 160 14.65 15.88 19.63
N ILE A 161 14.93 15.04 18.63
CA ILE A 161 15.34 15.47 17.29
C ILE A 161 14.19 15.54 16.29
N ILE A 162 12.96 15.18 16.68
CA ILE A 162 11.85 15.01 15.73
C ILE A 162 11.62 16.27 14.88
N ASP A 163 11.64 17.46 15.47
CA ASP A 163 11.40 18.70 14.73
C ASP A 163 12.51 18.95 13.67
N SER A 164 13.78 18.78 14.05
CA SER A 164 14.91 18.87 13.11
C SER A 164 14.81 17.81 12.01
N LEU A 165 14.39 16.60 12.35
CA LEU A 165 14.19 15.51 11.39
C LEU A 165 13.08 15.86 10.40
N MET A 166 11.95 16.39 10.87
CA MET A 166 10.84 16.79 9.99
C MET A 166 11.23 17.93 9.05
N ILE A 167 12.06 18.89 9.51
CA ILE A 167 12.62 19.93 8.64
C ILE A 167 13.52 19.30 7.57
N PHE A 168 14.41 18.40 7.98
CA PHE A 168 15.31 17.69 7.05
C PHE A 168 14.56 16.85 6.01
N LEU A 169 13.50 16.15 6.41
CA LEU A 169 12.67 15.35 5.49
C LEU A 169 11.85 16.22 4.52
N GLN A 170 11.53 17.47 4.89
CA GLN A 170 10.83 18.39 4.00
C GLN A 170 11.74 19.05 2.95
N TYR A 171 13.06 18.91 3.07
CA TYR A 171 14.02 19.54 2.14
C TYR A 171 13.75 19.21 0.66
N PRO A 172 13.58 17.93 0.23
CA PRO A 172 13.34 17.61 -1.18
C PRO A 172 11.97 18.08 -1.68
N ILE A 173 11.00 18.19 -0.77
CA ILE A 173 9.62 18.60 -1.07
C ILE A 173 9.60 20.05 -1.53
N ASN A 174 10.34 20.91 -0.83
CA ASN A 174 10.39 22.35 -1.08
C ASN A 174 11.45 22.74 -2.13
N HIS A 175 12.33 21.81 -2.52
CA HIS A 175 13.44 22.09 -3.45
C HIS A 175 12.93 22.33 -4.88
N PRO A 176 13.30 23.44 -5.56
CA PRO A 176 12.72 23.81 -6.86
C PRO A 176 13.07 22.86 -8.01
N LYS A 177 14.30 22.32 -8.02
CA LYS A 177 14.76 21.40 -9.09
C LYS A 177 14.30 19.94 -8.94
N LYS A 178 13.79 19.54 -7.76
CA LYS A 178 13.32 18.17 -7.44
C LYS A 178 14.14 17.04 -8.11
N GLN A 179 15.46 17.06 -7.98
CA GLN A 179 16.35 16.19 -8.76
C GLN A 179 16.29 14.72 -8.32
N HIS A 180 16.38 13.77 -9.27
CA HIS A 180 16.36 12.33 -8.96
C HIS A 180 17.41 11.90 -7.91
N ASP A 181 18.60 12.52 -7.93
CA ASP A 181 19.72 12.19 -7.06
C ASP A 181 19.43 12.40 -5.56
N MET A 182 18.43 13.23 -5.21
CA MET A 182 17.97 13.38 -3.82
C MET A 182 16.80 12.46 -3.47
N LEU A 183 15.96 12.09 -4.44
CA LEU A 183 14.73 11.33 -4.17
C LEU A 183 15.03 9.91 -3.71
N TYR A 184 15.95 9.21 -4.38
CA TYR A 184 16.22 7.81 -4.06
C TYR A 184 16.87 7.61 -2.69
N PRO A 185 17.94 8.36 -2.30
CA PRO A 185 18.45 8.33 -0.95
C PRO A 185 17.41 8.74 0.11
N PHE A 186 16.51 9.67 -0.24
CA PHE A 186 15.42 10.05 0.64
C PHE A 186 14.48 8.90 0.95
N VAL A 187 13.91 8.26 -0.07
CA VAL A 187 12.92 7.19 0.16
C VAL A 187 13.59 6.01 0.86
N LEU A 188 14.86 5.71 0.56
CA LEU A 188 15.63 4.69 1.27
C LEU A 188 15.87 5.02 2.75
N TYR A 189 16.21 6.27 3.07
CA TYR A 189 16.36 6.69 4.46
C TYR A 189 15.02 6.66 5.20
N PHE A 190 13.96 7.16 4.56
CA PHE A 190 12.62 7.15 5.11
C PHE A 190 12.12 5.73 5.37
N LEU A 191 12.35 4.79 4.44
CA LEU A 191 12.04 3.37 4.66
C LEU A 191 12.72 2.85 5.93
N ASN A 192 14.01 3.11 6.11
CA ASN A 192 14.70 2.67 7.31
C ASN A 192 14.11 3.30 8.58
N LEU A 193 13.73 4.59 8.54
CA LEU A 193 13.05 5.23 9.68
C LEU A 193 11.71 4.55 10.01
N THR A 194 10.94 4.12 9.01
CA THR A 194 9.65 3.42 9.23
C THR A 194 9.80 2.06 9.91
N GLU A 195 11.01 1.49 9.99
CA GLU A 195 11.28 0.28 10.79
C GLU A 195 11.31 0.55 12.29
N ASN A 196 11.40 1.82 12.72
CA ASN A 196 11.42 2.21 14.13
C ASN A 196 10.01 2.65 14.59
N GLU A 197 9.42 1.88 15.50
CA GLU A 197 8.07 2.15 16.04
C GLU A 197 8.00 3.49 16.79
N GLU A 198 9.03 3.86 17.55
CA GLU A 198 9.04 5.13 18.28
C GLU A 198 9.07 6.32 17.31
N PHE A 199 9.87 6.25 16.23
CA PHE A 199 9.85 7.25 15.16
C PHE A 199 8.44 7.39 14.58
N LEU A 200 7.79 6.29 14.19
CA LEU A 200 6.43 6.35 13.62
C LEU A 200 5.44 6.98 14.61
N TYR A 201 5.52 6.61 15.89
CA TYR A 201 4.70 7.21 16.95
C TYR A 201 4.84 8.74 16.99
N TYR A 202 6.06 9.28 17.00
CA TYR A 202 6.26 10.74 17.04
C TYR A 202 5.96 11.39 15.67
N PHE A 203 6.28 10.73 14.56
CA PHE A 203 6.02 11.19 13.21
C PHE A 203 4.53 11.47 12.98
N PHE A 204 3.64 10.56 13.41
CA PHE A 204 2.19 10.75 13.25
C PHE A 204 1.59 11.89 14.09
N ARG A 205 2.36 12.47 15.03
CA ARG A 205 1.95 13.63 15.84
C ARG A 205 2.42 14.97 15.26
N GLN A 206 3.20 14.94 14.18
CA GLN A 206 3.74 16.14 13.56
C GLN A 206 2.76 16.77 12.59
N GLU A 207 2.66 18.10 12.59
CA GLU A 207 1.77 18.83 11.68
C GLU A 207 2.16 18.63 10.21
N SER A 208 3.45 18.42 9.92
CA SER A 208 3.97 18.27 8.56
C SER A 208 3.92 16.83 8.02
N LYS A 209 3.35 15.86 8.76
CA LYS A 209 3.25 14.46 8.32
C LYS A 209 2.51 14.32 6.97
N ASP A 210 1.44 15.08 6.76
CA ASP A 210 0.63 15.07 5.53
C ASP A 210 1.45 15.53 4.32
N LYS A 211 2.37 16.51 4.52
CA LYS A 211 3.27 16.99 3.46
C LYS A 211 4.21 15.88 2.98
N ILE A 212 4.67 15.04 3.91
CA ILE A 212 5.59 13.94 3.59
C ILE A 212 4.80 12.75 3.02
N LEU A 213 3.80 12.26 3.74
CA LEU A 213 3.06 11.05 3.33
C LEU A 213 2.24 11.29 2.06
N TYR A 214 1.40 12.32 2.04
CA TYR A 214 0.48 12.52 0.92
C TYR A 214 1.10 13.37 -0.18
N GLU A 215 1.44 14.62 0.10
CA GLU A 215 1.88 15.55 -0.96
C GLU A 215 3.16 15.08 -1.66
N PHE A 216 4.11 14.50 -0.90
CA PHE A 216 5.37 14.05 -1.47
C PHE A 216 5.37 12.58 -1.88
N LEU A 217 5.22 11.63 -0.94
CA LEU A 217 5.37 10.21 -1.26
C LEU A 217 4.26 9.71 -2.20
N ILE A 218 3.01 10.14 -2.00
CA ILE A 218 1.89 9.71 -2.83
C ILE A 218 1.77 10.59 -4.07
N LYS A 219 1.44 11.86 -3.91
CA LYS A 219 1.01 12.71 -5.03
C LYS A 219 2.16 13.11 -5.94
N GLN A 220 3.34 13.38 -5.40
CA GLN A 220 4.50 13.73 -6.22
C GLN A 220 5.23 12.49 -6.73
N LEU A 221 5.78 11.66 -5.84
CA LEU A 221 6.61 10.53 -6.24
C LEU A 221 5.84 9.46 -7.03
N LEU A 222 4.61 9.10 -6.61
CA LEU A 222 3.87 8.10 -7.37
C LEU A 222 3.37 8.64 -8.72
N LYS A 223 3.12 9.95 -8.86
CA LYS A 223 2.65 10.50 -10.13
C LYS A 223 3.79 10.71 -11.12
N GLU A 224 4.94 11.20 -10.65
CA GLU A 224 6.04 11.65 -11.51
C GLU A 224 7.09 10.54 -11.75
N HIS A 225 7.20 9.56 -10.84
CA HIS A 225 8.36 8.66 -10.80
C HIS A 225 8.01 7.18 -10.58
N SER A 226 6.75 6.82 -10.74
CA SER A 226 6.25 5.48 -10.45
C SER A 226 5.34 4.98 -11.56
N THR A 227 5.40 3.67 -11.83
CA THR A 227 4.44 3.01 -12.72
C THR A 227 3.17 2.59 -11.97
N ILE A 228 3.16 2.59 -10.63
CA ILE A 228 1.99 2.32 -9.76
C ILE A 228 0.80 3.21 -10.10
N SER A 229 1.01 4.52 -10.30
CA SER A 229 -0.09 5.40 -10.69
C SER A 229 -0.72 5.02 -12.04
N ARG A 230 0.05 4.44 -12.97
CA ARG A 230 -0.50 3.89 -14.22
C ARG A 230 -1.19 2.56 -13.99
N TYR A 231 -0.64 1.66 -13.17
CA TYR A 231 -1.30 0.39 -12.80
C TYR A 231 -2.66 0.61 -12.12
N ILE A 232 -2.79 1.64 -11.29
CA ILE A 232 -4.03 1.97 -10.58
C ILE A 232 -5.05 2.66 -11.49
N ARG A 233 -4.62 3.53 -12.41
CA ARG A 233 -5.52 4.39 -13.21
C ARG A 233 -5.83 3.87 -14.63
N GLU A 234 -4.96 3.10 -15.25
CA GLU A 234 -5.09 2.64 -16.64
C GLU A 234 -5.28 1.11 -16.68
N ARG A 235 -6.54 0.66 -16.56
CA ARG A 235 -6.93 -0.76 -16.72
C ARG A 235 -7.12 -1.21 -18.20
N GLU A 236 -6.57 -0.50 -19.20
CA GLU A 236 -7.00 -0.70 -20.61
C GLU A 236 -5.96 -1.14 -21.65
N ASP A 237 -4.67 -1.35 -21.34
CA ASP A 237 -3.72 -1.91 -22.32
C ASP A 237 -2.96 -3.14 -21.78
N GLU A 238 -3.46 -4.33 -22.13
CA GLU A 238 -2.90 -5.66 -21.77
C GLU A 238 -1.59 -6.00 -22.53
N SER A 239 -1.10 -5.14 -23.43
CA SER A 239 -0.05 -5.51 -24.39
C SER A 239 1.39 -5.25 -23.94
N GLU A 240 1.62 -4.60 -22.80
CA GLU A 240 2.99 -4.34 -22.31
C GLU A 240 3.26 -5.12 -21.02
N GLN A 241 4.19 -6.08 -21.09
CA GLN A 241 4.87 -6.61 -19.91
C GLN A 241 5.60 -5.44 -19.23
N ARG A 242 4.97 -4.83 -18.24
CA ARG A 242 5.51 -3.67 -17.52
C ARG A 242 6.14 -4.15 -16.22
N GLU A 243 7.45 -3.97 -16.07
CA GLU A 243 8.20 -4.27 -14.84
C GLU A 243 8.02 -3.15 -13.80
N MET A 244 7.85 -3.53 -12.53
CA MET A 244 7.78 -2.61 -11.40
C MET A 244 9.13 -1.92 -11.20
N SER A 245 9.16 -0.60 -11.01
CA SER A 245 10.43 0.10 -10.79
C SER A 245 10.99 -0.18 -9.39
N THR A 246 12.29 0.06 -9.20
CA THR A 246 12.90 -0.05 -7.86
C THR A 246 12.29 0.97 -6.89
N MET A 247 11.91 2.15 -7.36
CA MET A 247 11.23 3.17 -6.54
C MET A 247 9.88 2.64 -6.02
N ASP A 248 9.09 2.00 -6.90
CA ASP A 248 7.80 1.39 -6.54
C ASP A 248 7.94 0.34 -5.45
N SER A 249 8.95 -0.53 -5.58
CA SER A 249 9.25 -1.55 -4.57
C SER A 249 9.60 -0.95 -3.21
N ILE A 250 10.32 0.18 -3.16
CA ILE A 250 10.69 0.84 -1.90
C ILE A 250 9.46 1.53 -1.30
N LEU A 251 8.67 2.25 -2.12
CA LEU A 251 7.46 2.92 -1.66
C LEU A 251 6.44 1.93 -1.10
N LEU A 252 6.19 0.81 -1.78
CA LEU A 252 5.31 -0.24 -1.27
C LEU A 252 5.82 -0.78 0.07
N LYS A 253 7.13 -1.05 0.20
CA LYS A 253 7.71 -1.46 1.49
C LYS A 253 7.50 -0.42 2.60
N CYS A 254 7.62 0.88 2.31
CA CYS A 254 7.30 1.92 3.28
C CYS A 254 5.85 1.81 3.76
N PHE A 255 4.91 1.67 2.82
CA PHE A 255 3.48 1.57 3.16
C PHE A 255 3.12 0.26 3.86
N THR A 256 3.79 -0.86 3.54
CA THR A 256 3.69 -2.13 4.29
C THR A 256 4.08 -1.93 5.76
N LYS A 257 5.11 -1.12 6.06
CA LYS A 257 5.52 -0.83 7.44
C LYS A 257 4.54 0.12 8.13
N ILE A 258 4.20 1.21 7.46
CA ILE A 258 3.30 2.24 7.98
C ILE A 258 1.92 1.66 8.31
N CYS A 259 1.33 0.85 7.43
CA CYS A 259 -0.05 0.38 7.59
C CYS A 259 -0.25 -0.59 8.77
N THR A 260 0.85 -1.15 9.28
CA THR A 260 0.87 -2.05 10.45
C THR A 260 1.05 -1.32 11.77
N HIS A 261 1.39 -0.03 11.76
CA HIS A 261 1.69 0.72 12.97
C HIS A 261 0.43 1.24 13.67
N GLU A 262 0.38 1.19 15.00
CA GLU A 262 -0.81 1.56 15.79
C GLU A 262 -1.27 3.01 15.59
N SER A 263 -0.33 3.93 15.32
CA SER A 263 -0.65 5.34 15.08
C SER A 263 -1.18 5.62 13.66
N PHE A 264 -1.13 4.64 12.76
CA PHE A 264 -1.65 4.81 11.40
C PHE A 264 -3.19 4.74 11.35
N ALA A 265 -3.80 3.87 12.14
CA ALA A 265 -5.26 3.73 12.20
C ALA A 265 -6.00 5.05 12.51
N PRO A 266 -5.66 5.83 13.57
CA PRO A 266 -6.31 7.11 13.82
C PRO A 266 -6.02 8.14 12.72
N TYR A 267 -4.81 8.12 12.15
CA TYR A 267 -4.44 9.00 11.04
C TYR A 267 -5.30 8.76 9.80
N LEU A 268 -5.42 7.50 9.36
CA LEU A 268 -6.18 7.15 8.15
C LEU A 268 -7.67 7.53 8.30
N LEU A 269 -8.25 7.31 9.48
CA LEU A 269 -9.64 7.68 9.78
C LEU A 269 -9.86 9.20 9.89
N GLU A 270 -8.81 9.98 10.19
CA GLU A 270 -8.85 11.45 10.13
C GLU A 270 -8.84 11.92 8.68
N VAL A 271 -7.95 11.34 7.85
CA VAL A 271 -7.87 11.62 6.41
C VAL A 271 -9.21 11.35 5.72
N GLU A 272 -9.85 10.21 6.01
CA GLU A 272 -11.17 9.85 5.48
C GLU A 272 -12.24 10.95 5.69
N LYS A 273 -12.21 11.61 6.85
CA LYS A 273 -13.17 12.66 7.22
C LYS A 273 -12.83 14.02 6.60
N LYS A 274 -11.55 14.26 6.32
CA LYS A 274 -11.03 15.55 5.86
C LYS A 274 -11.10 15.68 4.35
N ASP A 275 -10.66 14.66 3.63
CA ASP A 275 -10.53 14.70 2.17
C ASP A 275 -10.71 13.29 1.57
N THR A 276 -11.80 13.11 0.83
CA THR A 276 -12.15 11.84 0.20
C THR A 276 -11.18 11.45 -0.92
N GLU A 277 -10.64 12.42 -1.67
CA GLU A 277 -9.70 12.11 -2.76
C GLU A 277 -8.37 11.62 -2.19
N GLU A 278 -7.83 12.35 -1.19
CA GLU A 278 -6.62 11.96 -0.47
C GLU A 278 -6.76 10.56 0.15
N PHE A 279 -7.87 10.31 0.83
CA PHE A 279 -8.18 9.01 1.42
C PHE A 279 -8.17 7.89 0.37
N MET A 280 -8.79 8.11 -0.79
CA MET A 280 -8.85 7.09 -1.83
C MET A 280 -7.46 6.76 -2.40
N TYR A 281 -6.55 7.74 -2.52
CA TYR A 281 -5.17 7.45 -2.92
C TYR A 281 -4.44 6.58 -1.88
N PHE A 282 -4.63 6.83 -0.59
CA PHE A 282 -4.11 5.93 0.45
C PHE A 282 -4.67 4.53 0.28
N MET A 283 -5.99 4.39 0.10
CA MET A 283 -6.64 3.08 -0.04
C MET A 283 -6.10 2.27 -1.23
N GLU A 284 -5.84 2.90 -2.37
CA GLU A 284 -5.28 2.21 -3.54
C GLU A 284 -3.85 1.69 -3.31
N ILE A 285 -3.01 2.47 -2.62
CA ILE A 285 -1.63 2.05 -2.32
C ILE A 285 -1.62 0.98 -1.24
N LEU A 286 -2.47 1.12 -0.23
CA LEU A 286 -2.66 0.11 0.81
C LEU A 286 -3.15 -1.20 0.21
N GLN A 287 -4.08 -1.16 -0.75
CA GLN A 287 -4.53 -2.33 -1.50
C GLN A 287 -3.32 -3.06 -2.08
N LEU A 288 -2.50 -2.37 -2.87
CA LEU A 288 -1.32 -2.97 -3.50
C LEU A 288 -0.33 -3.51 -2.46
N ALA A 289 0.02 -2.70 -1.46
CA ALA A 289 1.00 -3.08 -0.44
C ALA A 289 0.54 -4.29 0.39
N ILE A 290 -0.76 -4.44 0.62
CA ILE A 290 -1.35 -5.53 1.40
C ILE A 290 -1.45 -6.80 0.56
N THR A 291 -1.99 -6.70 -0.66
CA THR A 291 -2.27 -7.86 -1.51
C THR A 291 -1.03 -8.39 -2.22
N SER A 292 0.03 -7.59 -2.35
CA SER A 292 1.31 -8.05 -2.92
C SER A 292 2.25 -8.70 -1.90
N SER A 293 1.94 -8.63 -0.61
CA SER A 293 2.82 -9.19 0.43
C SER A 293 2.56 -10.68 0.63
N GLU A 294 3.61 -11.49 0.57
CA GLU A 294 3.50 -12.94 0.70
C GLU A 294 3.29 -13.41 2.16
N ARG A 295 3.71 -12.61 3.15
CA ARG A 295 3.69 -13.00 4.57
C ARG A 295 3.43 -11.82 5.48
N TRP A 296 2.54 -12.04 6.45
CA TRP A 296 2.24 -11.14 7.55
C TRP A 296 2.34 -11.89 8.87
N ASP A 297 2.97 -11.27 9.87
CA ASP A 297 2.95 -11.78 11.24
C ASP A 297 1.70 -11.29 12.01
N ASN A 298 1.43 -11.89 13.18
CA ASN A 298 0.22 -11.57 13.95
C ASN A 298 0.19 -10.13 14.47
N PHE A 299 1.33 -9.50 14.75
CA PHE A 299 1.36 -8.10 15.19
C PHE A 299 1.00 -7.19 14.02
N GLN A 300 1.60 -7.43 12.86
CA GLN A 300 1.30 -6.71 11.63
C GLN A 300 -0.17 -6.84 11.22
N LEU A 301 -0.70 -8.06 11.25
CA LEU A 301 -2.11 -8.34 10.97
C LEU A 301 -3.03 -7.59 11.95
N THR A 302 -2.66 -7.51 13.23
CA THR A 302 -3.41 -6.73 14.23
C THR A 302 -3.44 -5.25 13.88
N GLY A 303 -2.29 -4.68 13.50
CA GLY A 303 -2.18 -3.29 13.08
C GLY A 303 -3.04 -2.96 11.87
N ILE A 304 -3.02 -3.82 10.84
CA ILE A 304 -3.86 -3.69 9.64
C ILE A 304 -5.35 -3.79 10.00
N MET A 305 -5.72 -4.83 10.75
CA MET A 305 -7.11 -5.07 11.10
C MET A 305 -7.71 -3.99 12.02
N ALA A 306 -6.88 -3.26 12.78
CA ALA A 306 -7.33 -2.19 13.67
C ALA A 306 -8.04 -1.03 12.95
N TRP A 307 -7.72 -0.79 11.68
CA TRP A 307 -8.41 0.18 10.83
C TRP A 307 -9.29 -0.50 9.78
N LEU A 308 -8.86 -1.62 9.19
CA LEU A 308 -9.59 -2.27 8.09
C LEU A 308 -11.00 -2.73 8.49
N ILE A 309 -11.17 -3.27 9.71
CA ILE A 309 -12.50 -3.69 10.16
C ILE A 309 -13.46 -2.51 10.32
N LYS A 310 -12.96 -1.37 10.81
CA LYS A 310 -13.77 -0.16 11.04
C LYS A 310 -14.21 0.43 9.72
N LEU A 311 -13.31 0.46 8.73
CA LEU A 311 -13.64 0.87 7.38
C LEU A 311 -14.66 -0.07 6.73
N PHE A 312 -14.52 -1.39 6.93
CA PHE A 312 -15.48 -2.37 6.43
C PHE A 312 -16.87 -2.18 7.03
N GLU A 313 -16.96 -2.01 8.35
CA GLU A 313 -18.21 -1.72 9.06
C GLU A 313 -18.88 -0.43 8.56
N ALA A 314 -18.09 0.64 8.39
CA ALA A 314 -18.60 1.93 7.90
C ALA A 314 -19.07 1.82 6.45
N ALA A 315 -18.24 1.29 5.55
CA ALA A 315 -18.57 1.12 4.14
C ALA A 315 -19.81 0.24 3.94
N SER A 316 -19.97 -0.82 4.75
CA SER A 316 -21.16 -1.68 4.69
C SER A 316 -22.44 -0.92 5.06
N LYS A 317 -22.38 -0.05 6.08
CA LYS A 317 -23.51 0.80 6.48
C LYS A 317 -23.83 1.85 5.41
N ASP A 318 -22.81 2.48 4.83
CA ASP A 318 -22.98 3.48 3.78
C ASP A 318 -23.67 2.87 2.54
N VAL A 319 -23.29 1.65 2.17
CA VAL A 319 -23.92 0.90 1.05
C VAL A 319 -25.34 0.46 1.38
N GLU A 320 -25.61 0.03 2.63
CA GLU A 320 -26.97 -0.27 3.08
C GLU A 320 -27.87 0.98 3.00
N GLU A 321 -27.37 2.15 3.42
CA GLU A 321 -28.09 3.41 3.33
C GLU A 321 -28.33 3.85 1.88
N TYR A 322 -27.34 3.66 1.01
CA TYR A 322 -27.47 3.92 -0.43
C TYR A 322 -28.66 3.16 -1.06
N PHE A 323 -28.75 1.84 -0.83
CA PHE A 323 -29.87 1.06 -1.37
C PHE A 323 -31.21 1.40 -0.69
N LYS A 324 -31.22 1.79 0.58
CA LYS A 324 -32.45 2.25 1.25
C LYS A 324 -33.03 3.53 0.65
N LYS A 325 -32.18 4.45 0.19
CA LYS A 325 -32.62 5.70 -0.45
C LYS A 325 -33.24 5.46 -1.83
N ASN A 326 -32.80 4.40 -2.53
CA ASN A 326 -33.31 4.00 -3.85
C ASN A 326 -33.23 5.11 -4.91
N GLU A 327 -32.21 5.97 -4.81
CA GLU A 327 -31.99 7.12 -5.70
C GLU A 327 -31.10 6.78 -6.92
N GLU A 328 -30.44 5.60 -6.92
CA GLU A 328 -29.59 5.10 -8.02
C GLU A 328 -28.56 6.14 -8.53
N ASN A 329 -27.92 6.87 -7.61
CA ASN A 329 -26.97 7.93 -7.94
C ASN A 329 -25.60 7.36 -8.35
N ASP A 330 -25.24 7.49 -9.62
CA ASP A 330 -23.99 7.01 -10.22
C ASP A 330 -22.72 7.56 -9.53
N GLU A 331 -22.68 8.85 -9.16
CA GLU A 331 -21.51 9.48 -8.55
C GLU A 331 -21.25 8.91 -7.15
N VAL A 332 -22.32 8.78 -6.35
CA VAL A 332 -22.25 8.20 -5.00
C VAL A 332 -21.87 6.72 -5.08
N ALA A 333 -22.50 5.97 -5.97
CA ALA A 333 -22.20 4.55 -6.18
C ALA A 333 -20.75 4.33 -6.59
N THR A 334 -20.19 5.19 -7.45
CA THR A 334 -18.79 5.10 -7.89
C THR A 334 -17.81 5.16 -6.71
N ILE A 335 -18.03 6.10 -5.78
CA ILE A 335 -17.17 6.24 -4.59
C ILE A 335 -17.36 5.05 -3.65
N LEU A 336 -18.61 4.67 -3.36
CA LEU A 336 -18.92 3.58 -2.44
C LEU A 336 -18.43 2.22 -2.96
N HIS A 337 -18.69 1.92 -4.23
CA HIS A 337 -18.20 0.71 -4.89
C HIS A 337 -16.69 0.62 -4.83
N LYS A 338 -15.98 1.69 -5.24
CA LYS A 338 -14.52 1.69 -5.25
C LYS A 338 -13.96 1.47 -3.84
N LYS A 339 -14.47 2.18 -2.84
CA LYS A 339 -14.06 2.03 -1.43
C LYS A 339 -14.30 0.61 -0.92
N LEU A 340 -15.51 0.08 -1.11
CA LEU A 340 -15.88 -1.26 -0.63
C LEU A 340 -15.08 -2.36 -1.33
N ARG A 341 -14.92 -2.27 -2.65
CA ARG A 341 -14.16 -3.24 -3.44
C ARG A 341 -12.71 -3.34 -2.96
N ILE A 342 -12.06 -2.20 -2.70
CA ILE A 342 -10.69 -2.17 -2.17
C ILE A 342 -10.63 -2.83 -0.78
N ILE A 343 -11.57 -2.53 0.10
CA ILE A 343 -11.64 -3.13 1.45
C ILE A 343 -11.83 -4.65 1.36
N LEU A 344 -12.77 -5.11 0.53
CA LEU A 344 -13.06 -6.53 0.34
C LEU A 344 -11.88 -7.28 -0.28
N ASP A 345 -11.14 -6.65 -1.21
CA ASP A 345 -9.95 -7.23 -1.83
C ASP A 345 -8.81 -7.42 -0.83
N MET A 346 -8.57 -6.44 0.05
CA MET A 346 -7.62 -6.62 1.15
C MET A 346 -8.07 -7.73 2.12
N LEU A 347 -9.36 -7.77 2.47
CA LEU A 347 -9.91 -8.80 3.36
C LEU A 347 -9.88 -10.20 2.73
N SER A 348 -10.10 -10.34 1.42
CA SER A 348 -10.07 -11.65 0.74
C SER A 348 -8.69 -12.27 0.84
N VAL A 349 -7.63 -11.50 0.62
CA VAL A 349 -6.24 -11.95 0.79
C VAL A 349 -5.90 -12.22 2.26
N LEU A 350 -6.28 -11.31 3.18
CA LEU A 350 -5.92 -11.43 4.58
C LEU A 350 -6.70 -12.51 5.34
N SER A 351 -7.90 -12.87 4.89
CA SER A 351 -8.74 -13.88 5.53
C SER A 351 -8.17 -15.31 5.47
N GLN A 352 -7.12 -15.55 4.68
CA GLN A 352 -6.37 -16.81 4.73
C GLN A 352 -5.62 -17.02 6.07
N TYR A 353 -5.33 -15.94 6.81
CA TYR A 353 -4.62 -16.00 8.08
C TYR A 353 -5.59 -16.25 9.24
N GLU A 354 -5.35 -17.30 10.03
CA GLU A 354 -6.18 -17.67 11.19
C GLU A 354 -6.37 -16.50 12.17
N HIS A 355 -5.35 -15.65 12.35
CA HIS A 355 -5.43 -14.46 13.19
C HIS A 355 -6.50 -13.47 12.71
N VAL A 356 -6.59 -13.23 11.40
CA VAL A 356 -7.60 -12.36 10.78
C VAL A 356 -8.98 -13.01 10.85
N GLN A 357 -9.08 -14.33 10.66
CA GLN A 357 -10.34 -15.05 10.82
C GLN A 357 -10.91 -14.87 12.23
N LYS A 358 -10.09 -15.06 13.27
CA LYS A 358 -10.49 -14.81 14.67
C LYS A 358 -10.92 -13.36 14.89
N PHE A 359 -10.20 -12.41 14.29
CA PHE A 359 -10.54 -10.99 14.37
C PHE A 359 -11.92 -10.72 13.76
N LEU A 360 -12.19 -11.20 12.54
CA LEU A 360 -13.49 -11.07 11.87
C LEU A 360 -14.62 -11.68 12.70
N LEU A 361 -14.42 -12.87 13.28
CA LEU A 361 -15.43 -13.51 14.12
C LEU A 361 -15.69 -12.73 15.42
N HIS A 362 -14.65 -12.15 16.03
CA HIS A 362 -14.80 -11.35 17.25
C HIS A 362 -15.60 -10.07 17.01
N TYR A 363 -15.35 -9.38 15.89
CA TYR A 363 -15.99 -8.11 15.53
C TYR A 363 -17.25 -8.27 14.66
N LYS A 364 -17.88 -9.46 14.64
CA LYS A 364 -19.10 -9.75 13.85
C LYS A 364 -18.94 -9.52 12.33
N GLY A 365 -17.72 -9.63 11.82
CA GLY A 365 -17.42 -9.52 10.40
C GLY A 365 -18.13 -10.57 9.55
N LEU A 366 -18.33 -11.78 10.09
CA LEU A 366 -19.09 -12.84 9.40
C LEU A 366 -20.54 -12.41 9.14
N GLU A 367 -21.22 -11.88 10.16
CA GLU A 367 -22.59 -11.40 10.05
C GLU A 367 -22.70 -10.23 9.07
N ILE A 368 -21.73 -9.30 9.08
CA ILE A 368 -21.69 -8.19 8.14
C ILE A 368 -21.53 -8.70 6.70
N LEU A 369 -20.62 -9.66 6.46
CA LEU A 369 -20.42 -10.27 5.14
C LEU A 369 -21.69 -10.95 4.61
N ILE A 370 -22.38 -11.73 5.45
CA ILE A 370 -23.63 -12.41 5.08
C ILE A 370 -24.72 -11.38 4.76
N ASN A 371 -24.87 -10.36 5.60
CA ASN A 371 -25.85 -9.29 5.38
C ASN A 371 -25.57 -8.50 4.09
N MET A 372 -24.29 -8.21 3.81
CA MET A 372 -23.87 -7.56 2.57
C MET A 372 -24.15 -8.43 1.35
N LEU A 373 -23.84 -9.73 1.41
CA LEU A 373 -24.16 -10.66 0.33
C LEU A 373 -25.67 -10.71 0.07
N LYS A 374 -26.48 -10.72 1.13
CA LYS A 374 -27.93 -10.65 1.03
C LYS A 374 -28.40 -9.35 0.40
N LEU A 375 -27.90 -8.21 0.88
CA LEU A 375 -28.21 -6.89 0.34
C LEU A 375 -27.93 -6.84 -1.17
N PHE A 376 -26.79 -7.37 -1.60
CA PHE A 376 -26.44 -7.46 -3.01
C PHE A 376 -27.31 -8.43 -3.78
N GLN A 377 -27.64 -9.58 -3.20
CA GLN A 377 -28.56 -10.54 -3.81
C GLN A 377 -29.93 -9.89 -4.07
N ASP A 378 -30.42 -9.06 -3.17
CA ASP A 378 -31.73 -8.43 -3.27
C ASP A 378 -31.76 -7.22 -4.24
N ASN A 379 -30.65 -6.51 -4.39
CA ASN A 379 -30.61 -5.21 -5.09
C ASN A 379 -29.85 -5.19 -6.42
N LEU A 380 -28.92 -6.13 -6.65
CA LEU A 380 -28.11 -6.15 -7.87
C LEU A 380 -28.76 -7.00 -8.96
N LEU A 381 -28.45 -6.66 -10.21
CA LEU A 381 -28.80 -7.48 -11.36
C LEU A 381 -27.66 -8.44 -11.69
N ARG A 382 -28.00 -9.66 -12.10
CA ARG A 382 -27.05 -10.56 -12.75
C ARG A 382 -26.94 -10.17 -14.21
N VAL A 383 -25.72 -10.09 -14.73
CA VAL A 383 -25.44 -9.65 -16.10
C VAL A 383 -24.67 -10.74 -16.82
N ASN A 384 -25.03 -11.07 -18.06
CA ASN A 384 -24.29 -12.03 -18.88
C ASN A 384 -24.13 -11.46 -20.30
N PHE A 385 -22.89 -11.18 -20.70
CA PHE A 385 -22.49 -10.78 -22.04
C PHE A 385 -22.28 -12.02 -22.92
N ASN A 386 -23.26 -12.31 -23.77
CA ASN A 386 -23.18 -13.42 -24.72
C ASN A 386 -22.22 -13.04 -25.85
N LYS A 387 -21.02 -13.61 -25.83
CA LYS A 387 -19.99 -13.39 -26.86
C LYS A 387 -20.09 -14.41 -27.98
N ASP A 388 -19.71 -14.00 -29.19
CA ASP A 388 -19.57 -14.90 -30.34
C ASP A 388 -18.24 -15.67 -30.35
N LYS A 389 -18.02 -16.49 -31.40
CA LYS A 389 -16.80 -17.28 -31.55
C LYS A 389 -15.53 -16.43 -31.66
N PHE A 390 -15.65 -15.14 -31.94
CA PHE A 390 -14.55 -14.18 -32.08
C PHE A 390 -14.42 -13.27 -30.86
N GLY A 391 -15.23 -13.49 -29.81
CA GLY A 391 -15.20 -12.72 -28.57
C GLY A 391 -16.04 -11.44 -28.58
N SER A 392 -16.74 -11.13 -29.68
CA SER A 392 -17.59 -9.93 -29.79
C SER A 392 -18.94 -10.15 -29.09
N VAL A 393 -19.38 -9.18 -28.30
CA VAL A 393 -20.67 -9.25 -27.59
C VAL A 393 -21.82 -9.17 -28.59
N LYS A 394 -22.72 -10.16 -28.57
CA LYS A 394 -23.90 -10.25 -29.43
C LYS A 394 -25.20 -9.87 -28.74
N ASP A 395 -25.31 -10.19 -27.46
CA ASP A 395 -26.51 -10.01 -26.67
C ASP A 395 -26.12 -9.90 -25.19
N VAL A 396 -26.94 -9.20 -24.40
CA VAL A 396 -26.72 -9.03 -22.97
C VAL A 396 -27.97 -9.49 -22.24
N ARG A 397 -27.83 -10.57 -21.46
CA ARG A 397 -28.91 -11.11 -20.64
C ARG A 397 -28.80 -10.57 -19.22
N THR A 398 -29.85 -9.91 -18.75
CA THR A 398 -29.96 -9.41 -17.38
C THR A 398 -31.09 -10.11 -16.63
N THR A 399 -30.81 -10.59 -15.42
CA THR A 399 -31.78 -11.29 -14.58
C THR A 399 -31.73 -10.81 -13.14
N ASP A 400 -32.82 -11.03 -12.40
CA ASP A 400 -32.88 -10.80 -10.97
C ASP A 400 -32.24 -11.96 -10.16
N ALA A 401 -32.34 -11.84 -8.83
CA ALA A 401 -31.91 -12.83 -7.86
C ALA A 401 -32.48 -14.25 -8.09
N LEU A 402 -33.68 -14.35 -8.64
CA LEU A 402 -34.41 -15.58 -8.89
C LEU A 402 -34.14 -16.17 -10.28
N GLY A 403 -33.40 -15.43 -11.13
CA GLY A 403 -33.13 -15.80 -12.52
C GLY A 403 -34.21 -15.32 -13.50
N THR A 404 -35.18 -14.53 -13.03
CA THR A 404 -36.21 -13.94 -13.88
C THR A 404 -35.59 -12.84 -14.74
N LYS A 405 -35.93 -12.81 -16.03
CA LYS A 405 -35.47 -11.75 -16.93
C LYS A 405 -36.05 -10.40 -16.50
N VAL A 406 -35.17 -9.39 -16.39
CA VAL A 406 -35.56 -8.01 -16.10
C VAL A 406 -35.73 -7.26 -17.43
N ASN A 407 -36.88 -6.63 -17.64
CA ASN A 407 -37.19 -5.88 -18.86
C ASN A 407 -37.41 -4.37 -18.61
N ASP A 408 -37.23 -3.92 -17.37
CA ASP A 408 -37.36 -2.52 -16.98
C ASP A 408 -36.15 -1.73 -17.49
N VAL A 409 -36.33 -1.00 -18.60
CA VAL A 409 -35.25 -0.30 -19.30
C VAL A 409 -34.56 0.72 -18.40
N ASP A 410 -35.32 1.49 -17.61
CA ASP A 410 -34.77 2.50 -16.71
C ASP A 410 -33.85 1.86 -15.66
N LYS A 411 -34.26 0.72 -15.10
CA LYS A 411 -33.43 -0.04 -14.15
C LYS A 411 -32.22 -0.71 -14.81
N LEU A 412 -32.33 -1.12 -16.07
CA LEU A 412 -31.22 -1.74 -16.80
C LEU A 412 -30.14 -0.70 -17.12
N GLU A 413 -30.52 0.47 -17.62
CA GLU A 413 -29.61 1.55 -17.99
C GLU A 413 -28.89 2.15 -16.78
N THR A 414 -29.48 2.09 -15.57
CA THR A 414 -28.77 2.51 -14.35
C THR A 414 -27.68 1.54 -13.94
N ARG A 415 -27.75 0.25 -14.33
CA ARG A 415 -26.82 -0.81 -13.87
C ARG A 415 -25.82 -1.27 -14.92
N VAL A 416 -26.13 -1.11 -16.20
CA VAL A 416 -25.28 -1.56 -17.32
C VAL A 416 -25.15 -0.46 -18.36
N ASP A 417 -23.92 -0.20 -18.79
CA ASP A 417 -23.59 0.59 -19.97
C ASP A 417 -23.58 -0.35 -21.18
N TYR A 418 -24.68 -0.34 -21.93
CA TYR A 418 -24.86 -1.19 -23.11
C TYR A 418 -24.09 -0.70 -24.34
N ASP A 419 -23.65 0.57 -24.36
CA ASP A 419 -22.88 1.12 -25.47
C ASP A 419 -21.43 0.63 -25.42
N ASN A 420 -20.87 0.55 -24.21
CA ASN A 420 -19.49 0.10 -23.98
C ASN A 420 -19.39 -1.34 -23.47
N PHE A 421 -20.52 -2.04 -23.29
CA PHE A 421 -20.61 -3.37 -22.69
C PHE A 421 -19.90 -3.46 -21.32
N LYS A 422 -20.12 -2.44 -20.47
CA LYS A 422 -19.52 -2.34 -19.14
C LYS A 422 -20.61 -2.37 -18.07
N ILE A 423 -20.30 -2.99 -16.94
CA ILE A 423 -21.18 -3.00 -15.77
C ILE A 423 -20.87 -1.76 -14.94
N LYS A 424 -21.91 -0.99 -14.58
CA LYS A 424 -21.75 0.28 -13.87
C LYS A 424 -21.45 0.06 -12.38
N PRO A 425 -20.78 1.02 -11.70
CA PRO A 425 -20.52 0.95 -10.27
C PRO A 425 -21.77 0.83 -9.39
N THR A 426 -22.91 1.33 -9.87
CA THR A 426 -24.25 1.12 -9.26
C THR A 426 -24.61 -0.35 -9.13
N ASN A 427 -24.08 -1.25 -9.97
CA ASN A 427 -24.27 -2.69 -9.84
C ASN A 427 -23.17 -3.40 -9.01
N PHE A 428 -22.27 -2.65 -8.38
CA PHE A 428 -21.22 -3.15 -7.49
C PHE A 428 -20.47 -4.41 -8.01
N PRO A 429 -19.87 -4.37 -9.21
CA PRO A 429 -19.15 -5.52 -9.77
C PRO A 429 -17.99 -5.96 -8.87
N GLU A 430 -17.60 -7.24 -8.98
CA GLU A 430 -16.56 -7.93 -8.19
C GLU A 430 -16.85 -8.08 -6.68
N CYS A 431 -17.83 -7.37 -6.12
CA CYS A 431 -18.03 -7.33 -4.66
C CYS A 431 -18.63 -8.64 -4.11
N LYS A 432 -19.55 -9.31 -4.82
CA LYS A 432 -20.11 -10.58 -4.34
C LYS A 432 -19.05 -11.68 -4.38
N LEU A 433 -18.22 -11.70 -5.42
CA LEU A 433 -17.10 -12.62 -5.56
C LEU A 433 -16.16 -12.56 -4.34
N LEU A 434 -15.71 -11.35 -4.00
CA LEU A 434 -14.78 -11.12 -2.89
C LEU A 434 -15.40 -11.51 -1.55
N ILE A 435 -16.70 -11.19 -1.33
CA ILE A 435 -17.41 -11.64 -0.13
C ILE A 435 -17.42 -13.17 -0.04
N ILE A 436 -17.75 -13.88 -1.13
CA ILE A 436 -17.77 -15.34 -1.17
C ILE A 436 -16.38 -15.92 -0.93
N GLU A 437 -15.31 -15.29 -1.41
CA GLU A 437 -13.94 -15.71 -1.15
C GLU A 437 -13.57 -15.58 0.34
N ILE A 438 -13.92 -14.46 0.98
CA ILE A 438 -13.73 -14.28 2.43
C ILE A 438 -14.54 -15.33 3.22
N LEU A 439 -15.81 -15.54 2.86
CA LEU A 439 -16.67 -16.54 3.51
C LEU A 439 -16.11 -17.97 3.34
N SER A 440 -15.54 -18.27 2.18
CA SER A 440 -14.87 -19.55 1.91
C SER A 440 -13.70 -19.76 2.87
N ASN A 441 -12.84 -18.74 3.03
CA ASN A 441 -11.68 -18.80 3.91
C ASN A 441 -12.08 -18.95 5.39
N LEU A 442 -13.12 -18.24 5.83
CA LEU A 442 -13.66 -18.36 7.20
C LEU A 442 -14.27 -19.73 7.47
N THR A 443 -14.86 -20.37 6.45
CA THR A 443 -15.57 -21.65 6.59
C THR A 443 -14.61 -22.85 6.55
N PHE A 444 -13.49 -22.72 5.85
CA PHE A 444 -12.56 -23.83 5.61
C PHE A 444 -12.13 -24.49 6.92
N LYS A 445 -12.51 -25.77 7.10
CA LYS A 445 -12.24 -26.58 8.30
C LYS A 445 -12.70 -25.93 9.62
N ASN A 446 -13.78 -25.13 9.58
CA ASN A 446 -14.31 -24.45 10.75
C ASN A 446 -15.82 -24.72 10.94
N THR A 447 -16.14 -25.74 11.74
CA THR A 447 -17.54 -26.15 11.98
C THR A 447 -18.39 -25.09 12.66
N GLU A 448 -17.82 -24.26 13.54
CA GLU A 448 -18.56 -23.16 14.15
C GLU A 448 -19.06 -22.16 13.10
N VAL A 449 -18.19 -21.81 12.13
CA VAL A 449 -18.56 -20.92 11.03
C VAL A 449 -19.52 -21.59 10.06
N GLN A 450 -19.32 -22.87 9.74
CA GLN A 450 -20.26 -23.65 8.92
C GLN A 450 -21.68 -23.64 9.51
N ASP A 451 -21.80 -23.82 10.82
CA ASP A 451 -23.09 -23.82 11.51
C ASP A 451 -23.70 -22.42 11.57
N LYS A 452 -22.89 -21.38 11.83
CA LYS A 452 -23.34 -19.98 11.76
C LYS A 452 -23.83 -19.59 10.37
N MET A 453 -23.12 -20.02 9.32
CA MET A 453 -23.55 -19.81 7.93
C MET A 453 -24.92 -20.43 7.66
N ARG A 454 -25.21 -21.60 8.23
CA ARG A 454 -26.55 -22.21 8.13
C ARG A 454 -27.60 -21.45 8.93
N THR A 455 -27.32 -21.06 10.17
CA THR A 455 -28.32 -20.38 11.02
C THR A 455 -28.65 -18.96 10.53
N LEU A 456 -27.70 -18.31 9.86
CA LEU A 456 -27.86 -16.97 9.28
C LEU A 456 -28.32 -16.99 7.82
N HIS A 457 -28.71 -18.15 7.28
CA HIS A 457 -29.09 -18.35 5.87
C HIS A 457 -28.01 -17.97 4.84
N GLY A 458 -26.75 -17.91 5.28
CA GLY A 458 -25.60 -17.65 4.41
C GLY A 458 -25.35 -18.79 3.41
N LEU A 459 -25.65 -20.04 3.78
CA LEU A 459 -25.48 -21.19 2.90
C LEU A 459 -26.37 -21.06 1.64
N GLU A 460 -27.64 -20.70 1.81
CA GLU A 460 -28.60 -20.50 0.73
C GLU A 460 -28.20 -19.32 -0.18
N LEU A 461 -27.65 -18.26 0.40
CA LEU A 461 -27.13 -17.11 -0.36
C LEU A 461 -25.96 -17.52 -1.25
N VAL A 462 -25.00 -18.31 -0.73
CA VAL A 462 -23.89 -18.83 -1.55
C VAL A 462 -24.41 -19.75 -2.67
N LEU A 463 -25.37 -20.64 -2.37
CA LEU A 463 -26.00 -21.49 -3.39
C LEU A 463 -26.62 -20.67 -4.53
N SER A 464 -27.27 -19.55 -4.20
CA SER A 464 -27.89 -18.68 -5.20
C SER A 464 -26.88 -18.01 -6.14
N ASN A 465 -25.59 -17.99 -5.78
CA ASN A 465 -24.50 -17.45 -6.60
C ASN A 465 -23.73 -18.53 -7.38
N CYS A 466 -24.16 -19.80 -7.33
CA CYS A 466 -23.64 -20.90 -8.19
C CYS A 466 -24.12 -20.81 -9.65
N VAL A 467 -24.16 -19.61 -10.22
CA VAL A 467 -24.59 -19.32 -11.59
C VAL A 467 -23.58 -18.39 -12.27
N ILE A 468 -23.58 -18.36 -13.60
CA ILE A 468 -22.73 -17.43 -14.35
C ILE A 468 -23.30 -16.01 -14.16
N ASP A 469 -22.41 -15.07 -13.85
CA ASP A 469 -22.70 -13.66 -13.69
C ASP A 469 -21.43 -12.87 -14.01
N ASP A 470 -21.41 -12.16 -15.14
CA ASP A 470 -20.27 -11.32 -15.56
C ASP A 470 -20.10 -10.08 -14.67
N ASN A 471 -21.05 -9.78 -13.78
CA ASN A 471 -20.84 -8.83 -12.67
C ASN A 471 -19.71 -9.27 -11.75
N ASP A 472 -19.54 -10.58 -11.60
CA ASP A 472 -18.58 -11.20 -10.70
C ASP A 472 -17.94 -12.40 -11.43
N PRO A 473 -16.95 -12.16 -12.30
CA PRO A 473 -16.30 -13.23 -13.05
C PRO A 473 -15.80 -14.35 -12.11
N PHE A 474 -16.09 -15.61 -12.47
CA PHE A 474 -15.81 -16.81 -11.67
C PHE A 474 -16.61 -16.99 -10.37
N ILE A 475 -17.67 -16.22 -10.14
CA ILE A 475 -18.51 -16.37 -8.94
C ILE A 475 -19.12 -17.75 -8.82
N LYS A 476 -19.46 -18.40 -9.95
CA LYS A 476 -19.96 -19.78 -9.96
C LYS A 476 -18.94 -20.73 -9.33
N GLU A 477 -17.71 -20.72 -9.83
CA GLU A 477 -16.63 -21.60 -9.37
C GLU A 477 -16.26 -21.32 -7.91
N ARG A 478 -16.17 -20.05 -7.53
CA ARG A 478 -15.88 -19.65 -6.15
C ARG A 478 -17.01 -20.01 -5.19
N SER A 479 -18.26 -19.88 -5.61
CA SER A 479 -19.42 -20.32 -4.83
C SER A 479 -19.40 -21.84 -4.64
N ILE A 480 -19.10 -22.62 -5.68
CA ILE A 480 -18.98 -24.08 -5.58
C ILE A 480 -17.90 -24.49 -4.58
N ILE A 481 -16.75 -23.80 -4.56
CA ILE A 481 -15.69 -24.05 -3.57
C ILE A 481 -16.18 -23.72 -2.16
N CYS A 482 -16.85 -22.57 -1.97
CA CYS A 482 -17.43 -22.20 -0.68
C CYS A 482 -18.44 -23.25 -0.19
N ILE A 483 -19.32 -23.74 -1.08
CA ILE A 483 -20.28 -24.80 -0.76
C ILE A 483 -19.57 -26.08 -0.37
N LYS A 484 -18.51 -26.48 -1.09
CA LYS A 484 -17.71 -27.64 -0.71
C LYS A 484 -17.21 -27.53 0.73
N PHE A 485 -16.67 -26.37 1.12
CA PHE A 485 -16.22 -26.14 2.50
C PHE A 485 -17.36 -26.07 3.51
N LEU A 486 -18.52 -25.52 3.14
CA LEU A 486 -19.71 -25.48 4.00
C LEU A 486 -20.27 -26.88 4.31
N LEU A 487 -20.12 -27.83 3.39
CA LEU A 487 -20.62 -29.20 3.50
C LEU A 487 -19.59 -30.19 4.05
N GLU A 488 -18.30 -29.85 3.99
CA GLU A 488 -17.21 -30.72 4.41
C GLU A 488 -17.35 -31.09 5.89
N ASN A 489 -17.58 -32.39 6.15
CA ASN A 489 -17.77 -32.97 7.48
C ASN A 489 -18.90 -32.31 8.31
N ASN A 490 -19.94 -31.75 7.66
CA ASN A 490 -21.09 -31.15 8.33
C ASN A 490 -22.42 -31.75 7.83
N GLU A 491 -22.91 -32.78 8.54
CA GLU A 491 -24.14 -33.49 8.19
C GLU A 491 -25.39 -32.60 8.24
N ALA A 492 -25.43 -31.62 9.15
CA ALA A 492 -26.56 -30.70 9.26
C ALA A 492 -26.68 -29.80 8.03
N ASN A 493 -25.55 -29.31 7.52
CA ASN A 493 -25.50 -28.52 6.29
C ASN A 493 -25.83 -29.40 5.06
N GLN A 494 -25.31 -30.62 4.99
CA GLN A 494 -25.63 -31.58 3.92
C GLN A 494 -27.13 -31.88 3.88
N SER A 495 -27.75 -32.12 5.04
CA SER A 495 -29.19 -32.39 5.15
C SER A 495 -30.03 -31.20 4.65
N LEU A 496 -29.63 -29.96 4.97
CA LEU A 496 -30.30 -28.76 4.47
C LEU A 496 -30.25 -28.69 2.94
N VAL A 497 -29.08 -28.93 2.33
CA VAL A 497 -28.93 -28.89 0.86
C VAL A 497 -29.77 -29.97 0.19
N SER A 498 -29.76 -31.20 0.70
CA SER A 498 -30.60 -32.28 0.15
C SER A 498 -32.10 -31.95 0.18
N GLN A 499 -32.57 -31.23 1.21
CA GLN A 499 -33.96 -30.77 1.30
C GLN A 499 -34.30 -29.66 0.29
N LEU A 500 -33.31 -28.86 -0.12
CA LEU A 500 -33.47 -27.81 -1.13
C LEU A 500 -33.47 -28.39 -2.55
N GLU A 501 -32.59 -29.36 -2.84
CA GLU A 501 -32.51 -30.05 -4.14
C GLU A 501 -33.81 -30.81 -4.47
N ALA A 502 -34.44 -31.42 -3.47
CA ALA A 502 -35.71 -32.14 -3.62
C ALA A 502 -36.88 -31.25 -4.13
N LYS A 503 -36.70 -29.92 -4.20
CA LYS A 503 -37.75 -28.94 -4.53
C LYS A 503 -37.61 -28.24 -5.89
N LYS A 504 -36.56 -28.45 -6.70
CA LYS A 504 -36.40 -27.75 -8.00
C LYS A 504 -35.73 -28.59 -9.10
N PRO A 505 -36.44 -28.97 -10.18
CA PRO A 505 -35.85 -29.07 -11.50
C PRO A 505 -35.98 -27.70 -12.20
N VAL A 506 -34.87 -27.08 -12.59
CA VAL A 506 -34.87 -25.86 -13.41
C VAL A 506 -34.46 -26.24 -14.84
N GLN A 507 -35.32 -25.95 -15.81
CA GLN A 507 -35.01 -26.05 -17.25
C GLN A 507 -34.13 -24.87 -17.67
N ASP A 508 -33.13 -25.14 -18.50
CA ASP A 508 -32.21 -24.13 -19.05
C ASP A 508 -32.67 -23.70 -20.46
N ASP A 509 -32.97 -22.41 -20.63
CA ASP A 509 -33.42 -21.82 -21.91
C ASP A 509 -32.42 -22.04 -23.06
N VAL A 510 -31.13 -22.24 -22.76
CA VAL A 510 -30.10 -22.52 -23.77
C VAL A 510 -30.27 -23.91 -24.36
N LEU A 511 -30.62 -24.89 -23.52
CA LEU A 511 -30.92 -26.25 -23.95
C LEU A 511 -32.23 -26.31 -24.73
N GLU A 512 -33.22 -25.51 -24.31
CA GLU A 512 -34.48 -25.38 -25.02
C GLU A 512 -34.28 -24.83 -26.45
N LYS A 513 -33.48 -23.77 -26.60
CA LYS A 513 -33.12 -23.21 -27.92
C LYS A 513 -32.29 -24.18 -28.77
N ALA A 514 -31.60 -25.14 -28.15
CA ALA A 514 -30.84 -26.19 -28.83
C ALA A 514 -31.66 -27.45 -29.13
N GLY A 515 -32.94 -27.52 -28.75
CA GLY A 515 -33.82 -28.66 -29.01
C GLY A 515 -33.70 -29.83 -28.01
N TYR A 516 -33.16 -29.59 -26.82
CA TYR A 516 -32.97 -30.58 -25.78
C TYR A 516 -33.69 -30.19 -24.47
N ASP A 517 -34.28 -31.19 -23.82
CA ASP A 517 -34.81 -31.13 -22.45
C ASP A 517 -33.85 -31.81 -21.47
N VAL A 518 -33.91 -31.39 -20.20
CA VAL A 518 -33.12 -31.99 -19.12
C VAL A 518 -34.01 -32.89 -18.28
N LYS A 519 -33.67 -34.18 -18.17
CA LYS A 519 -34.29 -35.10 -17.21
C LYS A 519 -33.27 -35.50 -16.13
N ILE A 520 -33.71 -35.43 -14.88
CA ILE A 520 -32.95 -35.90 -13.71
C ILE A 520 -33.47 -37.30 -13.37
N GLU A 521 -32.60 -38.31 -13.45
CA GLU A 521 -32.94 -39.68 -13.03
C GLU A 521 -32.85 -39.84 -11.50
N LYS A 522 -33.44 -40.92 -10.96
CA LYS A 522 -33.38 -41.27 -9.53
C LYS A 522 -31.94 -41.61 -9.14
N GLY A 523 -31.18 -40.58 -8.75
CA GLY A 523 -29.75 -40.67 -8.44
C GLY A 523 -28.98 -39.36 -8.68
N GLY A 524 -29.61 -38.35 -9.28
CA GLY A 524 -28.98 -37.04 -9.54
C GLY A 524 -28.19 -36.99 -10.86
N GLU A 525 -28.17 -38.07 -11.64
CA GLU A 525 -27.60 -38.06 -12.99
C GLU A 525 -28.48 -37.24 -13.94
N ILE A 526 -27.86 -36.30 -14.63
CA ILE A 526 -28.49 -35.37 -15.58
C ILE A 526 -28.34 -35.95 -17.00
N LYS A 527 -29.46 -36.23 -17.68
CA LYS A 527 -29.49 -36.60 -19.10
C LYS A 527 -30.14 -35.52 -19.95
N LEU A 528 -29.49 -35.24 -21.09
CA LEU A 528 -30.06 -34.47 -22.18
C LEU A 528 -30.93 -35.38 -23.06
N VAL A 529 -32.20 -35.06 -23.19
CA VAL A 529 -33.14 -35.78 -24.06
C VAL A 529 -33.61 -34.85 -25.19
N PRO A 530 -33.64 -35.29 -26.46
CA PRO A 530 -34.20 -34.50 -27.55
C PRO A 530 -35.68 -34.18 -27.30
N LYS A 531 -36.11 -32.95 -27.61
CA LYS A 531 -37.52 -32.53 -27.49
C LYS A 531 -38.39 -33.36 -28.44
N GLU A 532 -39.42 -34.06 -27.92
CA GLU A 532 -40.35 -34.82 -28.76
C GLU A 532 -41.10 -33.85 -29.69
N GLN A 533 -40.99 -34.06 -31.01
CA GLN A 533 -41.85 -33.39 -31.98
C GLN A 533 -43.25 -34.00 -31.84
N GLU A 534 -44.21 -33.22 -31.36
CA GLU A 534 -45.63 -33.56 -31.49
C GLU A 534 -45.91 -33.82 -32.97
N LYS A 535 -46.24 -35.08 -33.29
CA LYS A 535 -46.82 -35.42 -34.58
C LYS A 535 -48.22 -34.84 -34.60
N ASP A 536 -48.42 -33.83 -35.42
CA ASP A 536 -49.74 -33.41 -35.90
C ASP A 536 -50.46 -34.65 -36.48
N HIS A 537 -51.35 -35.24 -35.69
CA HIS A 537 -52.42 -36.08 -36.22
C HIS A 537 -53.54 -35.14 -36.69
N ALA A 538 -53.42 -34.69 -37.93
CA ALA A 538 -54.55 -34.17 -38.68
C ALA A 538 -55.38 -35.37 -39.21
N GLU A 539 -56.59 -35.53 -38.69
CA GLU A 539 -57.72 -36.15 -39.42
C GLU A 539 -58.51 -35.06 -40.16
#